data_AF-A0A0B7IR34-F1
#
_entry.id   AF-A0A0B7IR34-F1
#
_cell.length_a   1.000
_cell.length_b   1.000
_cell.length_c   1.000
_cell.angle_alpha   90.00
_cell.angle_beta   90.00
_cell.angle_gamma   90.00
#
_symmetry.space_group_name_H-M   'P 1'
#
loop_
_entity.id
_entity.type
_entity.pdbx_description
1 polymer ?
#
loop_
_entity_poly.entity_id
_entity_poly.type
_entity_poly.pdbx_seq_one_letter_code
_entity_poly.pdbx_strand_id
1 'polypeptide(L)'
;MKKVILFLVLIFALYSCGTDKLTEAKVKDLVQACIEKEPQKDVIDTEITLGEGQLLATMLRKSDNERNYLQLSDEKLIDFEKTNQMLFGQSKYNISLTEKGKQYVTRTEKNKTWVRCLSLKLSEVEEIHENPSTNTAEVKLVFRKENKTPFHILLSDDFKSDEPIKRTMSFRKANEGWKLCD
;
A
#
# COMPACT_ATOMS: atom_id res chain seq x y z
N MET A 1 -30.19 -59.68 -27.74
CA MET A 1 -31.04 -58.49 -27.58
C MET A 1 -30.67 -57.80 -26.28
N LYS A 2 -30.45 -56.48 -26.38
CA LYS A 2 -30.02 -55.52 -25.36
C LYS A 2 -30.86 -55.59 -24.08
N LYS A 3 -30.24 -55.47 -22.90
CA LYS A 3 -30.78 -54.67 -21.77
C LYS A 3 -29.61 -54.06 -20.99
N VAL A 4 -29.25 -52.84 -21.36
CA VAL A 4 -28.44 -51.91 -20.58
C VAL A 4 -29.32 -51.43 -19.43
N ILE A 5 -28.93 -51.69 -18.18
CA ILE A 5 -29.58 -51.10 -17.01
C ILE A 5 -29.00 -49.70 -16.87
N LEU A 6 -29.82 -48.72 -17.24
CA LEU A 6 -29.52 -47.29 -17.21
C LEU A 6 -29.52 -46.81 -15.76
N PHE A 7 -28.36 -46.34 -15.32
CA PHE A 7 -28.12 -45.60 -14.09
C PHE A 7 -28.93 -44.29 -14.13
N LEU A 8 -29.92 -44.12 -13.26
CA LEU A 8 -30.60 -42.84 -13.04
C LEU A 8 -30.12 -42.24 -11.71
N VAL A 9 -28.88 -41.74 -11.70
CA VAL A 9 -28.43 -40.82 -10.65
C VAL A 9 -29.07 -39.49 -10.98
N LEU A 10 -30.20 -39.23 -10.32
CA LEU A 10 -30.88 -37.96 -10.30
C LEU A 10 -29.99 -36.98 -9.50
N ILE A 11 -28.99 -36.41 -10.16
CA ILE A 11 -28.31 -35.22 -9.66
C ILE A 11 -29.35 -34.12 -9.73
N PHE A 12 -30.06 -33.89 -8.62
CA PHE A 12 -30.63 -32.59 -8.34
C PHE A 12 -29.47 -31.61 -8.30
N ALA A 13 -29.11 -31.08 -9.45
CA ALA A 13 -28.43 -29.80 -9.56
C ALA A 13 -29.43 -28.78 -9.03
N LEU A 14 -29.49 -28.66 -7.71
CA LEU A 14 -29.70 -27.37 -7.08
C LEU A 14 -28.54 -26.53 -7.61
N TYR A 15 -28.75 -25.90 -8.77
CA TYR A 15 -28.13 -24.63 -9.04
C TYR A 15 -28.57 -23.77 -7.88
N SER A 16 -27.78 -23.80 -6.81
CA SER A 16 -27.73 -22.75 -5.83
C SER A 16 -27.79 -21.49 -6.66
N CYS A 17 -28.88 -20.75 -6.54
CA CYS A 17 -28.86 -19.31 -6.70
C CYS A 17 -27.81 -18.84 -5.69
N GLY A 18 -26.54 -18.98 -6.05
CA GLY A 18 -25.43 -18.42 -5.33
C GLY A 18 -25.66 -16.96 -5.49
N THR A 19 -26.30 -16.35 -4.51
CA THR A 19 -26.40 -14.91 -4.40
C THR A 19 -24.97 -14.42 -4.57
N ASP A 20 -24.67 -13.79 -5.72
CA ASP A 20 -23.36 -13.21 -6.03
C ASP A 20 -23.17 -11.95 -5.18
N LYS A 21 -23.31 -12.15 -3.87
CA LYS A 21 -23.19 -11.20 -2.78
C LYS A 21 -21.70 -11.05 -2.51
N LEU A 22 -21.29 -9.82 -2.26
CA LEU A 22 -19.92 -9.53 -1.89
C LEU A 22 -19.73 -9.89 -0.42
N THR A 23 -19.19 -11.08 -0.15
CA THR A 23 -18.88 -11.53 1.21
C THR A 23 -17.51 -11.03 1.67
N GLU A 24 -17.27 -10.99 2.98
CA GLU A 24 -15.95 -10.60 3.52
C GLU A 24 -14.80 -11.47 2.98
N ALA A 25 -15.02 -12.78 2.84
CA ALA A 25 -14.02 -13.68 2.27
C ALA A 25 -13.70 -13.29 0.80
N LYS A 26 -14.73 -13.04 0.00
CA LYS A 26 -14.57 -12.60 -1.40
C LYS A 26 -13.87 -11.23 -1.49
N VAL A 27 -14.17 -10.31 -0.57
CA VAL A 27 -13.45 -9.03 -0.45
C VAL A 27 -11.98 -9.26 -0.18
N LYS A 28 -11.63 -10.09 0.82
CA LYS A 28 -10.23 -10.39 1.17
C LYS A 28 -9.47 -10.99 -0.01
N ASP A 29 -10.07 -11.96 -0.71
CA ASP A 29 -9.47 -12.58 -1.89
C ASP A 29 -9.23 -11.57 -3.02
N LEU A 30 -10.21 -10.70 -3.29
CA LEU A 30 -10.10 -9.66 -4.32
C LEU A 30 -9.06 -8.58 -3.97
N VAL A 31 -8.96 -8.19 -2.70
CA VAL A 31 -7.93 -7.25 -2.24
C VAL A 31 -6.55 -7.88 -2.37
N GLN A 32 -6.39 -9.14 -1.98
CA GLN A 32 -5.12 -9.86 -2.11
C GLN A 32 -4.70 -10.00 -3.58
N ALA A 33 -5.61 -10.44 -4.45
CA ALA A 33 -5.35 -10.53 -5.88
C ALA A 33 -4.99 -9.17 -6.51
N CYS A 34 -5.63 -8.09 -6.05
CA CYS A 34 -5.28 -6.74 -6.48
C CYS A 34 -3.87 -6.34 -6.05
N ILE A 35 -3.49 -6.61 -4.80
CA ILE A 35 -2.15 -6.32 -4.28
C ILE A 35 -1.09 -7.13 -5.04
N GLU A 36 -1.35 -8.39 -5.36
CA GLU A 36 -0.43 -9.22 -6.15
C GLU A 36 -0.22 -8.67 -7.56
N LYS A 37 -1.26 -8.12 -8.19
CA LYS A 37 -1.20 -7.45 -9.50
C LYS A 37 -0.48 -6.10 -9.43
N GLU A 38 -0.64 -5.38 -8.33
CA GLU A 38 -0.09 -4.04 -8.10
C GLU A 38 0.53 -3.91 -6.69
N PRO A 39 1.72 -4.47 -6.47
CA PRO A 39 2.35 -4.53 -5.14
C PRO A 39 2.51 -3.16 -4.49
N GLN A 40 2.63 -2.08 -5.25
CA GLN A 40 2.69 -0.71 -4.72
C GLN A 40 1.46 -0.30 -3.89
N LYS A 41 0.32 -1.01 -3.99
CA LYS A 41 -0.91 -0.69 -3.24
C LYS A 41 -0.86 -1.08 -1.76
N ASP A 42 0.02 -2.02 -1.40
CA ASP A 42 0.21 -2.47 -0.01
C ASP A 42 1.40 -1.78 0.68
N VAL A 43 2.09 -0.86 0.02
CA VAL A 43 3.25 -0.17 0.59
C VAL A 43 2.92 1.29 0.85
N ILE A 44 3.43 1.83 1.97
CA ILE A 44 3.53 3.27 2.20
C ILE A 44 4.98 3.68 1.98
N ASP A 45 5.18 4.56 1.01
CA ASP A 45 6.49 5.11 0.65
C ASP A 45 6.58 6.58 1.01
N THR A 46 7.81 7.06 1.19
CA THR A 46 8.10 8.50 1.23
C THR A 46 9.05 8.88 0.11
N GLU A 47 8.90 10.10 -0.39
CA GLU A 47 9.84 10.69 -1.35
C GLU A 47 11.08 11.22 -0.61
N ILE A 48 12.25 10.93 -1.17
CA ILE A 48 13.52 11.58 -0.83
C ILE A 48 14.11 12.20 -2.09
N THR A 49 14.54 13.47 -1.98
CA THR A 49 15.24 14.17 -3.06
C THR A 49 16.73 13.95 -2.88
N LEU A 50 17.34 13.27 -3.84
CA LEU A 50 18.78 12.96 -3.82
C LEU A 50 19.57 14.01 -4.61
N GLY A 51 20.87 14.07 -4.35
CA GLY A 51 21.83 14.93 -5.05
C GLY A 51 22.37 16.06 -4.17
N GLU A 52 23.06 16.99 -4.83
CA GLU A 52 23.75 18.09 -4.16
C GLU A 52 22.82 19.27 -3.87
N GLY A 53 23.06 19.96 -2.77
CA GLY A 53 22.40 21.24 -2.46
C GLY A 53 20.87 21.18 -2.31
N GLN A 54 20.33 20.05 -1.85
CA GLN A 54 18.90 19.79 -1.68
C GLN A 54 18.34 20.42 -0.41
N LEU A 55 17.09 20.85 -0.46
CA LEU A 55 16.32 21.16 0.74
C LEU A 55 15.68 19.88 1.27
N LEU A 56 15.60 19.75 2.59
CA LEU A 56 14.88 18.63 3.21
C LEU A 56 13.37 18.75 2.93
N ALA A 57 12.72 17.62 2.71
CA ALA A 57 11.30 17.56 2.40
C ALA A 57 10.44 18.18 3.52
N THR A 58 9.62 19.18 3.22
CA THR A 58 8.91 20.00 4.22
C THR A 58 7.69 19.34 4.87
N MET A 59 7.45 18.05 4.62
CA MET A 59 6.30 17.33 5.20
C MET A 59 6.43 17.07 6.71
N LEU A 60 7.61 17.36 7.28
CA LEU A 60 7.90 17.30 8.70
C LEU A 60 8.19 18.69 9.28
N ARG A 61 8.01 18.85 10.60
CA ARG A 61 8.56 20.00 11.32
C ARG A 61 10.08 20.07 11.09
N LYS A 62 10.60 21.27 10.82
CA LYS A 62 11.99 21.50 10.36
C LYS A 62 13.06 20.89 11.29
N SER A 63 12.86 20.93 12.61
CA SER A 63 13.80 20.36 13.60
C SER A 63 13.84 18.83 13.58
N ASP A 64 12.68 18.21 13.37
CA ASP A 64 12.56 16.75 13.35
C ASP A 64 13.12 16.20 12.04
N ASN A 65 13.00 16.98 10.97
CA ASN A 65 13.47 16.61 9.65
C ASN A 65 14.99 16.42 9.59
N GLU A 66 15.81 17.41 9.98
CA GLU A 66 17.28 17.27 9.96
C GLU A 66 17.76 16.13 10.88
N ARG A 67 17.15 16.00 12.06
CA ARG A 67 17.45 14.91 13.01
C ARG A 67 17.15 13.53 12.42
N ASN A 68 16.04 13.38 11.71
CA ASN A 68 15.68 12.11 11.09
C ASN A 68 16.68 11.72 10.00
N TYR A 69 17.11 12.66 9.16
CA TYR A 69 18.13 12.38 8.15
C TYR A 69 19.49 12.04 8.78
N LEU A 70 19.88 12.72 9.87
CA LEU A 70 21.07 12.35 10.65
C LEU A 70 20.97 10.92 11.18
N GLN A 71 19.83 10.52 11.73
CA GLN A 71 19.62 9.14 12.19
C GLN A 71 19.77 8.12 11.05
N LEU A 72 19.19 8.37 9.88
CA LEU A 72 19.38 7.49 8.71
C LEU A 72 20.85 7.41 8.28
N SER A 73 21.61 8.50 8.45
CA SER A 73 23.04 8.51 8.17
C SER A 73 23.85 7.72 9.20
N ASP A 74 23.53 7.86 10.49
CA ASP A 74 24.12 7.07 11.57
C ASP A 74 23.88 5.56 11.36
N GLU A 75 22.70 5.20 10.86
CA GLU A 75 22.34 3.84 10.47
C GLU A 75 22.98 3.36 9.15
N LYS A 76 23.81 4.21 8.51
CA LYS A 76 24.50 3.97 7.24
C LYS A 76 23.52 3.63 6.11
N LEU A 77 22.37 4.28 6.08
CA LEU A 77 21.38 4.14 5.01
C LEU A 77 21.58 5.23 3.96
N ILE A 78 21.96 6.42 4.40
CA ILE A 78 22.23 7.56 3.53
C ILE A 78 23.58 8.20 3.86
N ASP A 79 24.21 8.80 2.86
CA ASP A 79 25.21 9.83 3.10
C ASP A 79 24.48 11.17 3.18
N PHE A 80 24.75 11.92 4.25
CA PHE A 80 24.03 13.14 4.57
C PHE A 80 24.99 14.22 5.04
N GLU A 81 25.20 15.23 4.21
CA GLU A 81 26.14 16.31 4.50
C GLU A 81 25.46 17.67 4.39
N LYS A 82 25.59 18.48 5.44
CA LYS A 82 25.11 19.86 5.41
C LYS A 82 26.08 20.74 4.62
N THR A 83 25.55 21.48 3.66
CA THR A 83 26.35 22.44 2.87
C THR A 83 26.42 23.79 3.58
N ASN A 84 27.40 24.62 3.19
CA ASN A 84 27.49 26.02 3.63
C ASN A 84 26.45 26.94 2.94
N GLN A 85 25.64 26.40 2.02
CA GLN A 85 24.65 27.17 1.30
C GLN A 85 23.31 27.20 2.05
N MET A 86 22.61 28.32 1.91
CA MET A 86 21.25 28.49 2.39
C MET A 86 20.34 28.99 1.27
N LEU A 87 19.06 28.63 1.36
CA LEU A 87 18.01 29.15 0.48
C LEU A 87 16.81 29.51 1.36
N PHE A 88 16.39 30.78 1.33
CA PHE A 88 15.30 31.30 2.17
C PHE A 88 15.45 30.97 3.68
N GLY A 89 16.66 31.06 4.22
CA GLY A 89 16.95 30.74 5.63
C GLY A 89 16.87 29.24 5.96
N GLN A 90 16.88 28.37 4.94
CA GLN A 90 16.95 26.91 5.09
C GLN A 90 18.31 26.42 4.60
N SER A 91 18.94 25.55 5.38
CA SER A 91 20.18 24.89 4.99
C SER A 91 19.94 23.94 3.83
N LYS A 92 20.94 23.81 2.97
CA LYS A 92 20.99 22.83 1.89
C LYS A 92 21.89 21.65 2.26
N TYR A 93 21.62 20.49 1.69
CA TYR A 93 22.28 19.24 2.02
C TYR A 93 22.65 18.45 0.76
N ASN A 94 23.77 17.73 0.82
CA ASN A 94 24.09 16.68 -0.15
C ASN A 94 23.55 15.36 0.40
N ILE A 95 22.76 14.65 -0.40
CA ILE A 95 22.05 13.44 0.02
C ILE A 95 22.21 12.33 -1.02
N SER A 96 22.75 11.19 -0.61
CA SER A 96 22.82 9.97 -1.44
C SER A 96 22.39 8.73 -0.67
N LEU A 97 21.89 7.72 -1.37
CA LEU A 97 21.65 6.40 -0.79
C LEU A 97 22.94 5.58 -0.79
N THR A 98 23.26 4.99 0.36
CA THR A 98 24.27 3.92 0.43
C THR A 98 23.72 2.63 -0.21
N GLU A 99 24.56 1.61 -0.41
CA GLU A 99 24.09 0.28 -0.83
C GLU A 99 23.04 -0.31 0.13
N LYS A 100 23.19 -0.07 1.45
CA LYS A 100 22.21 -0.47 2.46
C LYS A 100 20.92 0.36 2.38
N GLY A 101 20.98 1.60 1.90
CA GLY A 101 19.77 2.41 1.65
C GLY A 101 19.01 1.96 0.41
N LYS A 102 19.72 1.56 -0.64
CA LYS A 102 19.14 1.19 -1.95
C LYS A 102 18.18 0.01 -1.89
N GLN A 103 18.36 -0.94 -0.96
CA GLN A 103 17.42 -2.06 -0.77
C GLN A 103 15.99 -1.63 -0.39
N TYR A 104 15.80 -0.39 0.08
CA TYR A 104 14.48 0.15 0.42
C TYR A 104 13.83 0.92 -0.72
N VAL A 105 14.51 1.13 -1.85
CA VAL A 105 13.97 1.87 -3.00
C VAL A 105 12.83 1.08 -3.63
N THR A 106 11.68 1.72 -3.79
CA THR A 106 10.51 1.14 -4.48
C THR A 106 10.38 1.64 -5.90
N ARG A 107 10.70 2.93 -6.14
CA ARG A 107 10.75 3.53 -7.47
C ARG A 107 11.64 4.76 -7.49
N THR A 108 12.12 5.12 -8.68
CA THR A 108 12.87 6.34 -8.94
C THR A 108 12.32 7.00 -10.20
N GLU A 109 12.01 8.29 -10.12
CA GLU A 109 11.58 9.11 -11.24
C GLU A 109 12.38 10.41 -11.25
N LYS A 110 13.20 10.61 -12.29
CA LYS A 110 14.12 11.75 -12.39
C LYS A 110 15.03 11.82 -11.15
N ASN A 111 14.94 12.90 -10.37
CA ASN A 111 15.71 13.14 -9.14
C ASN A 111 14.95 12.78 -7.86
N LYS A 112 13.75 12.20 -7.98
CA LYS A 112 12.91 11.78 -6.87
C LYS A 112 13.02 10.28 -6.70
N THR A 113 13.36 9.85 -5.49
CA THR A 113 13.41 8.44 -5.13
C THR A 113 12.38 8.17 -4.05
N TRP A 114 11.60 7.11 -4.21
CA TRP A 114 10.67 6.66 -3.19
C TRP A 114 11.30 5.48 -2.47
N VAL A 115 11.25 5.56 -1.15
CA VAL A 115 11.73 4.50 -0.26
C VAL A 115 10.57 3.97 0.55
N ARG A 116 10.52 2.64 0.67
CA ARG A 116 9.54 1.93 1.49
C ARG A 116 9.69 2.34 2.93
N CYS A 117 8.58 2.73 3.56
CA CYS A 117 8.52 3.04 4.99
C CYS A 117 7.85 1.92 5.79
N LEU A 118 6.77 1.33 5.25
CA LEU A 118 6.06 0.21 5.86
C LEU A 118 5.18 -0.50 4.82
N SER A 119 4.70 -1.68 5.18
CA SER A 119 3.70 -2.45 4.45
C SER A 119 2.34 -2.42 5.16
N LEU A 120 1.28 -2.67 4.43
CA LEU A 120 -0.10 -2.72 4.91
C LEU A 120 -0.64 -4.12 4.71
N LYS A 121 -1.15 -4.70 5.78
CA LYS A 121 -1.84 -5.98 5.73
C LYS A 121 -3.31 -5.81 6.03
N LEU A 122 -4.16 -6.32 5.15
CA LEU A 122 -5.59 -6.33 5.39
C LEU A 122 -5.88 -7.15 6.66
N SER A 123 -6.47 -6.50 7.66
CA SER A 123 -6.82 -7.12 8.93
C SER A 123 -8.30 -7.46 8.98
N GLU A 124 -9.15 -6.52 8.55
CA GLU A 124 -10.58 -6.60 8.78
C GLU A 124 -11.35 -5.92 7.64
N VAL A 125 -12.54 -6.47 7.36
CA VAL A 125 -13.56 -5.85 6.52
C VAL A 125 -14.61 -5.30 7.47
N GLU A 126 -14.63 -3.98 7.63
CA GLU A 126 -15.47 -3.32 8.65
C GLU A 126 -16.92 -3.16 8.15
N GLU A 127 -17.10 -2.85 6.87
CA GLU A 127 -18.43 -2.62 6.30
C GLU A 127 -18.45 -2.96 4.81
N ILE A 128 -19.55 -3.55 4.33
CA ILE A 128 -19.84 -3.77 2.91
C ILE A 128 -21.19 -3.13 2.60
N HIS A 129 -21.18 -2.10 1.77
CA HIS A 129 -22.39 -1.42 1.29
C HIS A 129 -22.56 -1.65 -0.22
N GLU A 130 -23.42 -2.60 -0.61
CA GLU A 130 -23.76 -2.86 -2.00
C GLU A 130 -24.78 -1.84 -2.53
N ASN A 131 -24.53 -1.30 -3.72
CA ASN A 131 -25.47 -0.48 -4.49
C ASN A 131 -25.87 -1.24 -5.79
N PRO A 132 -27.01 -1.95 -5.78
CA PRO A 132 -27.47 -2.71 -6.94
C PRO A 132 -27.79 -1.84 -8.17
N SER A 133 -28.16 -0.57 -7.97
CA SER A 133 -28.55 0.32 -9.08
C SER A 133 -27.37 0.67 -9.99
N THR A 134 -26.16 0.71 -9.43
CA THR A 134 -24.92 1.02 -10.15
C THR A 134 -24.03 -0.21 -10.33
N ASN A 135 -24.43 -1.38 -9.84
CA ASN A 135 -23.60 -2.59 -9.82
C ASN A 135 -22.25 -2.33 -9.13
N THR A 136 -22.24 -1.57 -8.03
CA THR A 136 -21.03 -1.26 -7.25
C THR A 136 -21.22 -1.61 -5.77
N ALA A 137 -20.12 -1.65 -5.03
CA ALA A 137 -20.15 -1.71 -3.58
C ALA A 137 -19.04 -0.83 -3.01
N GLU A 138 -19.32 -0.13 -1.92
CA GLU A 138 -18.31 0.55 -1.12
C GLU A 138 -17.97 -0.32 0.08
N VAL A 139 -16.68 -0.60 0.27
CA VAL A 139 -16.21 -1.49 1.33
C VAL A 139 -15.20 -0.75 2.18
N LYS A 140 -15.47 -0.67 3.49
CA LYS A 140 -14.52 -0.13 4.47
C LYS A 140 -13.61 -1.24 4.94
N LEU A 141 -12.32 -1.04 4.76
CA LEU A 141 -11.25 -1.99 5.06
C LEU A 141 -10.32 -1.41 6.11
N VAL A 142 -9.86 -2.25 7.02
CA VAL A 142 -8.90 -1.91 8.06
C VAL A 142 -7.58 -2.61 7.77
N PHE A 143 -6.52 -1.83 7.64
CA PHE A 143 -5.16 -2.31 7.38
C PHE A 143 -4.29 -2.11 8.61
N ARG A 144 -3.57 -3.15 9.00
CA ARG A 144 -2.49 -3.06 10.00
C ARG A 144 -1.20 -2.67 9.30
N LYS A 145 -0.40 -1.84 9.98
CA LYS A 145 0.95 -1.48 9.54
C LYS A 145 1.90 -2.61 9.94
N GLU A 146 2.66 -3.13 8.97
CA GLU A 146 3.67 -4.17 9.18
C GLU A 146 5.01 -3.75 8.54
N ASN A 147 6.10 -4.45 8.88
CA ASN A 147 7.41 -4.30 8.23
C ASN A 147 7.92 -2.85 8.17
N LYS A 148 7.83 -2.11 9.29
CA LYS A 148 8.40 -0.75 9.38
C LYS A 148 9.89 -0.79 9.04
N THR A 149 10.30 0.02 8.08
CA THR A 149 11.70 0.20 7.70
C THR A 149 12.26 1.40 8.46
N PRO A 150 13.60 1.56 8.55
CA PRO A 150 14.17 2.75 9.15
C PRO A 150 13.68 4.08 8.57
N PHE A 151 13.28 4.10 7.28
CA PHE A 151 12.72 5.30 6.64
C PHE A 151 11.34 5.70 7.17
N HIS A 152 10.67 4.88 7.99
CA HIS A 152 9.38 5.21 8.60
C HIS A 152 9.41 6.51 9.41
N ILE A 153 10.58 6.91 9.92
CA ILE A 153 10.75 8.16 10.69
C ILE A 153 10.48 9.40 9.84
N LEU A 154 10.56 9.29 8.52
CA LEU A 154 10.29 10.38 7.57
C LEU A 154 8.80 10.60 7.27
N LEU A 155 7.91 9.69 7.69
CA LEU A 155 6.47 9.85 7.50
C LEU A 155 5.89 10.94 8.42
N SER A 156 4.71 11.49 8.08
CA SER A 156 3.99 12.35 9.02
C SER A 156 3.53 11.58 10.27
N ASP A 157 3.24 12.29 11.35
CA ASP A 157 2.93 11.66 12.64
C ASP A 157 1.69 10.73 12.58
N ASP A 158 0.72 11.04 11.72
CA ASP A 158 -0.46 10.21 11.45
C ASP A 158 -0.09 8.78 11.00
N PHE A 159 1.03 8.63 10.30
CA PHE A 159 1.51 7.32 9.86
C PHE A 159 2.51 6.68 10.83
N LYS A 160 3.11 7.43 11.76
CA LYS A 160 4.05 6.88 12.76
C LYS A 160 3.35 6.11 13.88
N SER A 161 2.11 6.48 14.22
CA SER A 161 1.31 5.75 15.22
C SER A 161 1.10 4.29 14.82
N ASP A 162 0.81 3.43 15.80
CA ASP A 162 0.42 2.03 15.54
C ASP A 162 -1.08 1.88 15.21
N GLU A 163 -1.80 3.00 15.08
CA GLU A 163 -3.20 2.97 14.70
C GLU A 163 -3.37 2.38 13.29
N PRO A 164 -4.39 1.53 13.08
CA PRO A 164 -4.65 0.94 11.80
C PRO A 164 -5.12 2.00 10.79
N ILE A 165 -4.82 1.75 9.51
CA ILE A 165 -5.26 2.62 8.42
C ILE A 165 -6.60 2.12 7.90
N LYS A 166 -7.61 2.99 7.89
CA LYS A 166 -8.91 2.69 7.27
C LYS A 166 -8.94 3.21 5.84
N ARG A 167 -9.40 2.39 4.90
CA ARG A 167 -9.61 2.78 3.49
C ARG A 167 -10.99 2.33 3.03
N THR A 168 -11.69 3.20 2.31
CA THR A 168 -12.89 2.82 1.55
C THR A 168 -12.48 2.48 0.13
N MET A 169 -12.86 1.29 -0.33
CA MET A 169 -12.58 0.82 -1.70
C MET A 169 -13.89 0.58 -2.44
N SER A 170 -13.92 0.92 -3.73
CA SER A 170 -15.06 0.69 -4.59
C SER A 170 -14.87 -0.59 -5.40
N PHE A 171 -15.84 -1.49 -5.29
CA PHE A 171 -15.90 -2.74 -6.02
C PHE A 171 -16.96 -2.60 -7.12
N ARG A 172 -16.71 -3.21 -8.29
CA ARG A 172 -17.64 -3.22 -9.41
C ARG A 172 -18.07 -4.66 -9.71
N LYS A 173 -19.36 -4.86 -9.93
CA LYS A 173 -19.91 -6.13 -10.40
C LYS A 173 -19.94 -6.15 -11.93
N ALA A 174 -19.31 -7.16 -12.52
CA ALA A 174 -19.32 -7.45 -13.94
C ALA A 174 -19.99 -8.81 -14.20
N ASN A 175 -20.14 -9.20 -15.47
CA ASN A 175 -20.74 -10.49 -15.85
C ASN A 175 -19.99 -11.69 -15.24
N GLU A 176 -18.68 -11.55 -15.02
CA GLU A 176 -17.82 -12.58 -14.43
C GLU A 176 -17.78 -12.52 -12.88
N GLY A 177 -18.52 -11.59 -12.28
CA GLY A 177 -18.56 -11.35 -10.83
C GLY A 177 -17.94 -10.03 -10.40
N TRP A 178 -17.69 -9.91 -9.09
CA TRP A 178 -17.09 -8.73 -8.47
C TRP A 178 -15.61 -8.54 -8.78
N LYS A 179 -15.21 -7.28 -8.99
CA LYS A 179 -13.86 -6.84 -9.36
C LYS A 179 -13.47 -5.61 -8.54
N LEU A 180 -12.18 -5.45 -8.26
CA LEU A 180 -11.59 -4.32 -7.52
C LEU A 180 -10.51 -3.59 -8.33
N CYS A 181 -9.65 -4.34 -9.02
CA CYS A 181 -8.51 -3.80 -9.76
C CYS A 181 -8.49 -4.34 -11.18
N ASP A 182 -9.41 -3.80 -12.00
CA ASP A 182 -9.52 -3.99 -13.44
C ASP A 182 -9.75 -2.65 -14.13
#